data_AF-A0AA47L7M3-F1
#
_entry.id   AF-A0AA47L7M3-F1
#
_cell.length_a   1.000
_cell.length_b   1.000
_cell.length_c   1.000
_cell.angle_alpha   90.00
_cell.angle_beta   90.00
_cell.angle_gamma   90.00
#
_symmetry.space_group_name_H-M   'P 1'
#
loop_
_entity.id
_entity.type
_entity.pdbx_description
1 polymer ?
#
loop_
_entity_poly.entity_id
_entity_poly.type
_entity_poly.pdbx_seq_one_letter_code
_entity_poly.pdbx_strand_id
1 'polypeptide(L)'
;MLDGVLHSCPKLLKLLSNDIFLSLIGHDKLLQNVKGGTFVVSIRLSGSVGLGGKNVDSDIQTVQRSINQLLGSLKGIKELKVDGKLGSRPENSKTVAAIKAFQKNLVGIARPDGRIDVNGRSHRKLNDYAKRLSDTTAYTLPLVGSKDALTDADYHKVAETLGCEVAAIKAVAEVESRGEAYFSNGKPKILFEAHIFSRLTSRAYDSSHPSISSRHWNRSLYVGGISEYVRLNKAIELNSNAAIQSASWGRFQIMGFNFKLAGHVTAESFVKAVFESEKKQLEAFVTFIQKSGLGEHIKDKNWAAFARGYNGSEYQKNQYDIKLEKAYNKYASIKNAA
;
A
#
# COMPACT_ATOMS: atom_id res chain seq x y z
N MET A 1 55.34 -11.24 13.20
CA MET A 1 54.69 -12.54 12.93
C MET A 1 53.19 -12.31 12.74
N LEU A 2 52.82 -11.77 11.58
CA LEU A 2 51.44 -11.47 11.21
C LEU A 2 51.29 -11.83 9.72
N ASP A 3 51.22 -13.13 9.48
CA ASP A 3 50.79 -13.73 8.21
C ASP A 3 49.80 -14.83 8.55
N GLY A 4 48.56 -14.71 8.08
CA GLY A 4 47.57 -15.78 8.20
C GLY A 4 46.13 -15.28 8.30
N VAL A 5 45.39 -15.46 7.21
CA VAL A 5 43.92 -15.30 7.05
C VAL A 5 43.46 -13.92 6.56
N LEU A 6 43.90 -13.58 5.35
CA LEU A 6 43.12 -12.82 4.37
C LEU A 6 42.49 -13.83 3.39
N HIS A 7 41.37 -14.46 3.75
CA HIS A 7 40.41 -15.08 2.84
C HIS A 7 39.10 -15.32 3.59
N SER A 8 38.20 -14.32 3.58
CA SER A 8 36.78 -14.45 3.25
C SER A 8 35.96 -13.27 3.79
N CYS A 9 35.30 -12.57 2.87
CA CYS A 9 34.28 -11.53 3.05
C CYS A 9 34.73 -10.12 3.48
N PRO A 10 35.20 -9.29 2.53
CA PRO A 10 35.13 -7.85 2.67
C PRO A 10 33.70 -7.37 2.40
N LYS A 11 33.08 -6.81 3.45
CA LYS A 11 32.08 -5.73 3.49
C LYS A 11 31.39 -5.40 2.16
N LEU A 12 30.06 -5.49 2.09
CA LEU A 12 29.21 -4.35 2.47
C LEU A 12 29.60 -3.04 1.74
N LEU A 13 29.84 -3.10 0.42
CA LEU A 13 29.94 -1.91 -0.44
C LEU A 13 29.66 -2.25 -1.92
N LYS A 14 28.51 -2.88 -2.19
CA LYS A 14 27.93 -2.98 -3.55
C LYS A 14 26.41 -3.07 -3.55
N LEU A 15 25.79 -2.60 -2.47
CA LEU A 15 24.36 -2.36 -2.36
C LEU A 15 24.19 -0.84 -2.30
N LEU A 16 24.10 -0.22 -3.48
CA LEU A 16 23.58 1.14 -3.78
C LEU A 16 24.25 1.64 -5.07
N SER A 17 23.74 1.19 -6.21
CA SER A 17 23.59 2.04 -7.38
C SER A 17 22.56 1.38 -8.29
N ASN A 18 21.89 2.20 -9.08
CA ASN A 18 20.80 1.87 -9.98
C ASN A 18 21.13 0.86 -11.11
N ASP A 19 22.22 0.09 -11.00
CA ASP A 19 22.84 -0.62 -12.13
C ASP A 19 22.22 -1.99 -12.42
N ILE A 20 21.58 -2.65 -11.46
CA ILE A 20 20.77 -3.86 -11.74
C ILE A 20 19.49 -3.46 -12.51
N PHE A 21 18.94 -2.29 -12.22
CA PHE A 21 17.72 -1.80 -12.87
C PHE A 21 18.00 -1.31 -14.29
N LEU A 22 19.17 -0.70 -14.53
CA LEU A 22 19.58 -0.25 -15.86
C LEU A 22 20.00 -1.41 -16.79
N SER A 23 20.63 -2.47 -16.27
CA SER A 23 21.04 -3.61 -17.12
C SER A 23 19.86 -4.50 -17.55
N LEU A 24 18.75 -4.51 -16.81
CA LEU A 24 17.54 -5.29 -17.12
C LEU A 24 16.55 -4.59 -18.06
N ILE A 25 16.63 -3.27 -18.23
CA ILE A 25 15.60 -2.47 -18.93
C ILE A 25 16.05 -1.99 -20.32
N GLY A 26 17.32 -2.16 -20.69
CA GLY A 26 17.87 -1.72 -21.96
C GLY A 26 18.22 -0.22 -21.92
N HIS A 27 19.35 0.13 -22.53
CA HIS A 27 20.02 1.43 -22.44
C HIS A 27 19.27 2.64 -23.05
N ASP A 28 18.01 2.50 -23.51
CA ASP A 28 17.31 3.52 -24.29
C ASP A 28 16.33 4.41 -23.48
N LYS A 29 16.42 4.44 -22.15
CA LYS A 29 15.66 5.40 -21.32
C LYS A 29 16.50 6.64 -21.02
N LEU A 30 16.27 7.72 -21.76
CA LEU A 30 16.71 9.05 -21.35
C LEU A 30 15.92 9.47 -20.09
N LEU A 31 16.62 9.45 -18.96
CA LEU A 31 16.20 10.06 -17.70
C LEU A 31 15.90 11.55 -17.96
N GLN A 32 14.64 11.96 -17.90
CA GLN A 32 14.31 13.38 -17.91
C GLN A 32 14.01 13.83 -16.48
N ASN A 33 14.91 14.67 -15.95
CA ASN A 33 14.73 15.38 -14.69
C ASN A 33 13.55 16.33 -14.83
N VAL A 34 12.46 16.05 -14.11
CA VAL A 34 11.41 17.05 -13.86
C VAL A 34 11.70 17.67 -12.50
N LYS A 35 11.62 19.01 -12.39
CA LYS A 35 11.80 19.75 -11.14
C LYS A 35 10.94 19.10 -10.04
N GLY A 36 11.58 18.55 -9.00
CA GLY A 36 10.89 17.86 -7.89
C GLY A 36 11.36 16.44 -7.57
N GLY A 37 12.38 15.90 -8.27
CA GLY A 37 13.09 14.69 -7.82
C GLY A 37 12.33 13.36 -7.96
N THR A 38 11.25 13.32 -8.73
CA THR A 38 10.55 12.06 -9.03
C THR A 38 10.92 11.56 -10.44
N PHE A 39 11.59 10.41 -10.51
CA PHE A 39 11.90 9.75 -11.77
C PHE A 39 10.62 9.12 -12.34
N VAL A 40 10.08 9.66 -13.43
CA VAL A 40 8.92 9.06 -14.10
C VAL A 40 9.42 8.00 -15.07
N VAL A 41 9.08 6.73 -14.81
CA VAL A 41 9.33 5.68 -15.80
C VAL A 41 8.33 5.83 -16.93
N SER A 42 8.79 6.41 -18.04
CA SER A 42 8.04 6.45 -19.30
C SER A 42 8.61 5.41 -20.27
N ILE A 43 7.74 4.57 -20.79
CA ILE A 43 8.00 3.76 -21.98
C ILE A 43 7.97 4.72 -23.17
N ARG A 44 9.07 4.78 -23.92
CA ARG A 44 9.18 5.53 -25.18
C ARG A 44 9.31 4.53 -26.32
N LEU A 45 8.64 4.82 -27.43
CA LEU A 45 8.73 4.04 -28.66
C LEU A 45 9.15 4.97 -29.80
N SER A 46 10.13 4.56 -30.61
CA SER A 46 10.59 5.30 -31.78
C SER A 46 9.69 5.12 -33.01
N GLY A 47 8.86 4.08 -32.99
CA GLY A 47 7.86 3.77 -34.00
C GLY A 47 6.77 2.84 -33.46
N SER A 48 5.73 2.63 -34.26
CA SER A 48 4.64 1.73 -33.88
C SER A 48 5.09 0.27 -33.88
N VAL A 49 4.54 -0.52 -32.95
CA VAL A 49 4.85 -1.94 -32.76
C VAL A 49 3.61 -2.79 -32.95
N GLY A 50 3.73 -3.90 -33.68
CA GLY A 50 2.63 -4.84 -33.95
C GLY A 50 2.21 -4.84 -35.42
N LEU A 51 0.95 -5.21 -35.69
CA LEU A 51 0.47 -5.37 -37.07
C LEU A 51 0.56 -4.06 -37.87
N GLY A 52 1.23 -4.12 -39.03
CA GLY A 52 1.46 -2.95 -39.89
C GLY A 52 2.31 -1.84 -39.25
N GLY A 53 2.98 -2.12 -38.13
CA GLY A 53 3.83 -1.16 -37.43
C GLY A 53 5.22 -1.02 -38.06
N LYS A 54 5.96 0.00 -37.63
CA LYS A 54 7.38 0.19 -38.00
C LYS A 54 8.26 -0.95 -37.50
N ASN A 55 7.91 -1.53 -36.35
CA ASN A 55 8.49 -2.77 -35.85
C ASN A 55 10.02 -2.72 -35.71
N VAL A 56 10.53 -1.62 -35.15
CA VAL A 56 11.95 -1.53 -34.77
C VAL A 56 12.23 -2.53 -33.65
N ASP A 57 13.32 -3.29 -33.76
CA ASP A 57 13.67 -4.36 -32.82
C ASP A 57 13.68 -3.89 -31.36
N SER A 58 14.24 -2.70 -31.07
CA SER A 58 14.28 -2.12 -29.73
C SER A 58 12.89 -1.77 -29.19
N ASP A 59 11.99 -1.27 -30.03
CA ASP A 59 10.61 -0.97 -29.66
C ASP A 59 9.82 -2.27 -29.40
N ILE A 60 10.05 -3.32 -30.19
CA ILE A 60 9.45 -4.64 -29.98
C ILE A 60 9.90 -5.22 -28.64
N GLN A 61 11.21 -5.18 -28.33
CA GLN A 61 11.72 -5.62 -27.04
C GLN A 61 11.08 -4.83 -25.89
N THR A 62 10.95 -3.53 -26.06
CA THR A 62 10.32 -2.65 -25.06
C THR A 62 8.87 -3.06 -24.79
N VAL A 63 8.09 -3.35 -25.84
CA VAL A 63 6.71 -3.84 -25.70
C VAL A 63 6.67 -5.24 -25.08
N GLN A 64 7.54 -6.16 -25.49
CA GLN A 64 7.63 -7.53 -24.93
C GLN A 64 7.91 -7.48 -23.42
N ARG A 65 8.91 -6.70 -22.98
CA ARG A 65 9.21 -6.48 -21.55
C ARG A 65 8.01 -5.90 -20.81
N SER A 66 7.39 -4.87 -21.37
CA SER A 66 6.26 -4.17 -20.75
C SER A 66 5.04 -5.08 -20.57
N ILE A 67 4.74 -5.92 -21.55
CA ILE A 67 3.64 -6.89 -21.46
C ILE A 67 3.95 -8.00 -20.44
N ASN A 68 5.21 -8.47 -20.35
CA ASN A 68 5.60 -9.47 -19.36
C ASN A 68 5.37 -8.98 -17.92
N GLN A 69 5.54 -7.69 -17.65
CA GLN A 69 5.23 -7.09 -16.35
C GLN A 69 3.72 -7.09 -16.01
N LEU A 70 2.85 -7.33 -17.00
CA LEU A 70 1.39 -7.30 -16.86
C LEU A 70 0.76 -8.69 -16.87
N LEU A 71 1.53 -9.78 -16.91
CA LEU A 71 1.02 -11.15 -17.07
C LEU A 71 0.00 -11.54 -15.97
N GLY A 72 0.19 -11.08 -14.73
CA GLY A 72 -0.76 -11.32 -13.65
C GLY A 72 -2.16 -10.73 -13.91
N SER A 73 -2.26 -9.72 -14.79
CA SER A 73 -3.52 -9.11 -15.22
C SER A 73 -4.00 -9.62 -16.59
N LEU A 74 -3.18 -10.37 -17.32
CA LEU A 74 -3.47 -10.88 -18.67
C LEU A 74 -3.68 -12.40 -18.64
N LYS A 75 -4.89 -12.84 -18.29
CA LYS A 75 -5.25 -14.26 -18.23
C LYS A 75 -5.00 -14.97 -19.56
N GLY A 76 -4.33 -16.11 -19.50
CA GLY A 76 -4.08 -16.98 -20.66
C GLY A 76 -2.90 -16.56 -21.54
N ILE A 77 -2.20 -15.47 -21.22
CA ILE A 77 -0.98 -15.08 -21.90
C ILE A 77 0.23 -15.68 -21.18
N LYS A 78 1.07 -16.41 -21.94
CA LYS A 78 2.36 -16.90 -21.45
C LYS A 78 3.40 -15.80 -21.58
N GLU A 79 4.45 -15.90 -20.77
CA GLU A 79 5.61 -15.01 -20.86
C GLU A 79 6.18 -14.99 -22.28
N LEU A 80 6.39 -13.76 -22.78
CA LEU A 80 6.96 -13.52 -24.11
C LEU A 80 8.48 -13.60 -24.03
N LYS A 81 9.10 -14.17 -25.07
CA LYS A 81 10.53 -14.02 -25.28
C LYS A 81 10.83 -12.57 -25.65
N VAL A 82 11.80 -11.95 -24.98
CA VAL A 82 12.25 -10.58 -25.28
C VAL A 82 13.38 -10.66 -26.32
N ASP A 83 13.02 -10.81 -27.58
CA ASP A 83 13.95 -11.00 -28.70
C ASP A 83 13.89 -9.91 -29.76
N GLY A 84 12.94 -8.97 -29.64
CA GLY A 84 12.75 -7.91 -30.61
C GLY A 84 12.13 -8.37 -31.92
N LYS A 85 11.56 -9.59 -31.97
CA LYS A 85 11.06 -10.17 -33.21
C LYS A 85 9.55 -10.42 -33.15
N LEU A 86 8.88 -10.13 -34.25
CA LEU A 86 7.50 -10.57 -34.49
C LEU A 86 7.44 -11.84 -35.37
N GLY A 87 8.55 -12.22 -36.00
CA GLY A 87 8.62 -13.27 -37.01
C GLY A 87 8.24 -12.77 -38.41
N SER A 88 8.37 -13.64 -39.41
CA SER A 88 8.05 -13.32 -40.82
C SER A 88 6.56 -13.13 -41.08
N ARG A 89 5.70 -13.61 -40.18
CA ARG A 89 4.24 -13.48 -40.21
C ARG A 89 3.74 -12.89 -38.89
N PRO A 90 3.76 -11.55 -38.72
CA PRO A 90 3.39 -10.89 -37.48
C PRO A 90 1.99 -11.25 -36.95
N GLU A 91 1.06 -11.63 -37.81
CA GLU A 91 -0.28 -12.12 -37.45
C GLU A 91 -0.27 -13.38 -36.57
N ASN A 92 0.79 -14.18 -36.66
CA ASN A 92 0.99 -15.39 -35.85
C ASN A 92 1.90 -15.14 -34.63
N SER A 93 2.35 -13.90 -34.44
CA SER A 93 3.26 -13.55 -33.35
C SER A 93 2.58 -13.67 -31.99
N LYS A 94 3.25 -14.33 -31.03
CA LYS A 94 2.84 -14.31 -29.62
C LYS A 94 2.81 -12.89 -29.05
N THR A 95 3.74 -12.04 -29.48
CA THR A 95 3.77 -10.63 -29.09
C THR A 95 2.50 -9.92 -29.57
N VAL A 96 2.10 -10.09 -30.83
CA VAL A 96 0.86 -9.49 -31.37
C VAL A 96 -0.39 -10.04 -30.67
N ALA A 97 -0.45 -11.34 -30.39
CA ALA A 97 -1.54 -11.93 -29.62
C ALA A 97 -1.65 -11.30 -28.21
N ALA A 98 -0.52 -11.08 -27.55
CA ALA A 98 -0.48 -10.44 -26.25
C ALA A 98 -0.85 -8.96 -26.30
N ILE A 99 -0.46 -8.22 -27.36
CA ILE A 99 -0.93 -6.84 -27.60
C ILE A 99 -2.45 -6.81 -27.72
N LYS A 100 -3.05 -7.73 -28.48
CA LYS A 100 -4.51 -7.82 -28.62
C LYS A 100 -5.20 -8.12 -27.30
N ALA A 101 -4.65 -9.03 -26.49
CA ALA A 101 -5.15 -9.32 -25.15
C ALA A 101 -5.06 -8.11 -24.22
N PHE A 102 -3.92 -7.40 -24.24
CA PHE A 102 -3.72 -6.16 -23.51
C PHE A 102 -4.75 -5.09 -23.89
N GLN A 103 -4.95 -4.87 -25.19
CA GLN A 103 -5.91 -3.93 -25.73
C GLN A 103 -7.34 -4.24 -25.30
N LYS A 104 -7.74 -5.51 -25.39
CA LYS A 104 -9.08 -5.95 -24.97
C LYS A 104 -9.28 -5.78 -23.47
N ASN A 105 -8.37 -6.34 -22.67
CA ASN A 105 -8.60 -6.58 -21.25
C ASN A 105 -8.22 -5.37 -20.38
N LEU A 106 -7.18 -4.62 -20.74
CA LEU A 106 -6.65 -3.53 -19.92
C LEU A 106 -6.87 -2.15 -20.53
N VAL A 107 -6.86 -2.03 -21.86
CA VAL A 107 -7.14 -0.75 -22.54
C VAL A 107 -8.64 -0.54 -22.76
N GLY A 108 -9.43 -1.61 -22.87
CA GLY A 108 -10.88 -1.54 -23.13
C GLY A 108 -11.22 -1.29 -24.61
N ILE A 109 -10.37 -1.76 -25.53
CA ILE A 109 -10.61 -1.65 -26.97
C ILE A 109 -11.50 -2.82 -27.40
N ALA A 110 -12.70 -2.51 -27.90
CA ALA A 110 -13.70 -3.50 -28.32
C ALA A 110 -13.22 -4.38 -29.49
N ARG A 111 -12.41 -3.82 -30.40
CA ARG A 111 -11.82 -4.51 -31.55
C ARG A 111 -10.30 -4.35 -31.54
N PRO A 112 -9.57 -5.23 -30.83
CA PRO A 112 -8.11 -5.16 -30.74
C PRO A 112 -7.45 -5.32 -32.11
N ASP A 113 -6.68 -4.31 -32.52
CA ASP A 113 -5.97 -4.29 -33.80
C ASP A 113 -4.58 -4.95 -33.73
N GLY A 114 -4.05 -5.20 -32.53
CA GLY A 114 -2.72 -5.77 -32.35
C GLY A 114 -1.57 -4.82 -32.68
N ARG A 115 -1.82 -3.50 -32.64
CA ARG A 115 -0.84 -2.45 -32.91
C ARG A 115 -0.77 -1.43 -31.76
N ILE A 116 0.43 -1.02 -31.41
CA ILE A 116 0.69 0.03 -30.43
C ILE A 116 1.33 1.20 -31.16
N ASP A 117 0.55 2.26 -31.38
CA ASP A 117 1.06 3.51 -31.95
C ASP A 117 1.76 4.39 -30.91
N VAL A 118 2.78 5.10 -31.35
CA VAL A 118 3.48 6.11 -30.55
C VAL A 118 2.46 7.14 -30.07
N ASN A 119 2.52 7.47 -28.78
CA ASN A 119 1.52 8.27 -28.05
C ASN A 119 0.05 7.83 -28.18
N GLY A 120 -0.25 6.68 -28.77
CA GLY A 120 -1.60 6.15 -28.94
C GLY A 120 -2.21 5.66 -27.62
N ARG A 121 -3.49 5.25 -27.66
CA ARG A 121 -4.24 4.84 -26.45
C ARG A 121 -3.57 3.69 -25.71
N SER A 122 -3.15 2.65 -26.42
CA SER A 122 -2.45 1.50 -25.83
C SER A 122 -1.09 1.87 -25.25
N HIS A 123 -0.34 2.75 -25.92
CA HIS A 123 0.95 3.21 -25.44
C HIS A 123 0.83 4.09 -24.19
N ARG A 124 -0.17 4.99 -24.15
CA ARG A 124 -0.50 5.75 -22.94
C ARG A 124 -0.88 4.83 -21.78
N LYS A 125 -1.69 3.80 -22.05
CA LYS A 125 -2.06 2.82 -21.02
C LYS A 125 -0.86 2.03 -20.50
N LEU A 126 0.07 1.62 -21.37
CA LEU A 126 1.33 1.00 -20.94
C LEU A 126 2.14 1.94 -20.04
N ASN A 127 2.23 3.22 -20.40
CA ASN A 127 2.88 4.25 -19.58
C ASN A 127 2.18 4.44 -18.21
N ASP A 128 0.84 4.42 -18.15
CA ASP A 128 0.10 4.49 -16.87
C ASP A 128 0.45 3.32 -15.95
N TYR A 129 0.55 2.10 -16.52
CA TYR A 129 0.97 0.92 -15.75
C TYR A 129 2.45 1.01 -15.36
N ALA A 130 3.33 1.45 -16.25
CA ALA A 130 4.75 1.63 -15.95
C ALA A 130 4.96 2.66 -14.84
N LYS A 131 4.17 3.75 -14.82
CA LYS A 131 4.19 4.73 -13.74
C LYS A 131 3.74 4.11 -12.40
N ARG A 132 2.66 3.34 -12.41
CA ARG A 132 2.20 2.61 -11.21
C ARG A 132 3.21 1.58 -10.74
N LEU A 133 3.92 0.93 -11.66
CA LEU A 133 4.99 -0.04 -11.37
C LEU A 133 6.28 0.64 -10.89
N SER A 134 6.56 1.86 -11.33
CA SER A 134 7.66 2.67 -10.81
C SER A 134 7.35 3.29 -9.46
N ASP A 135 6.08 3.57 -9.17
CA ASP A 135 5.63 3.87 -7.79
C ASP A 135 5.79 2.63 -6.87
N THR A 136 6.02 1.44 -7.46
CA THR A 136 6.42 0.20 -6.78
C THR A 136 7.94 0.06 -6.59
N THR A 137 8.76 1.10 -6.80
CA THR A 137 10.11 1.11 -6.20
C THR A 137 9.94 0.86 -4.71
N ALA A 138 10.48 -0.28 -4.24
CA ALA A 138 10.27 -0.88 -2.93
C ALA A 138 9.82 0.14 -1.88
N TYR A 139 8.50 0.29 -1.72
CA TYR A 139 7.94 1.17 -0.70
C TYR A 139 8.53 0.68 0.62
N THR A 140 9.41 1.49 1.17
CA THR A 140 10.04 1.20 2.44
C THR A 140 9.22 1.92 3.49
N LEU A 141 8.82 1.18 4.51
CA LEU A 141 8.13 1.78 5.64
C LEU A 141 8.94 2.96 6.19
N PRO A 142 8.29 4.05 6.61
CA PRO A 142 9.00 5.22 7.10
C PRO A 142 9.91 4.89 8.29
N LEU A 143 10.93 5.71 8.49
CA LEU A 143 11.67 5.70 9.75
C LEU A 143 10.76 6.20 10.87
N VAL A 144 10.92 5.63 12.06
CA VAL A 144 10.18 6.05 13.25
C VAL A 144 10.67 7.45 13.66
N GLY A 145 9.73 8.38 13.79
CA GLY A 145 9.97 9.74 14.23
C GLY A 145 10.02 9.86 15.75
N SER A 146 9.51 10.96 16.29
CA SER A 146 9.50 11.21 17.73
C SER A 146 8.63 10.17 18.45
N LYS A 147 9.09 9.76 19.64
CA LYS A 147 8.37 8.87 20.56
C LYS A 147 7.80 9.62 21.76
N ASP A 148 7.70 10.95 21.67
CA ASP A 148 7.08 11.75 22.72
C ASP A 148 5.65 11.26 22.96
N ALA A 149 5.36 10.93 24.21
CA ALA A 149 4.04 10.48 24.60
C ALA A 149 3.04 11.63 24.49
N LEU A 150 1.79 11.29 24.18
CA LEU A 150 0.69 12.25 24.30
C LEU A 150 0.60 12.79 25.73
N THR A 151 0.55 14.11 25.85
CA THR A 151 0.31 14.80 27.12
C THR A 151 -1.20 14.93 27.38
N ASP A 152 -1.58 15.19 28.63
CA ASP A 152 -2.98 15.50 28.94
C ASP A 152 -3.48 16.75 28.18
N ALA A 153 -2.61 17.75 27.96
CA ALA A 153 -2.92 18.92 27.15
C ALA A 153 -3.27 18.56 25.70
N ASP A 154 -2.57 17.59 25.11
CA ASP A 154 -2.88 17.10 23.76
C ASP A 154 -4.29 16.48 23.73
N TYR A 155 -4.65 15.66 24.74
CA TYR A 155 -5.99 15.09 24.86
C TYR A 155 -7.08 16.13 25.09
N HIS A 156 -6.83 17.13 25.95
CA HIS A 156 -7.80 18.20 26.21
C HIS A 156 -8.11 19.01 24.95
N LYS A 157 -7.09 19.41 24.19
CA LYS A 157 -7.24 20.14 22.93
C LYS A 157 -8.14 19.41 21.93
N VAL A 158 -7.96 18.10 21.79
CA VAL A 158 -8.76 17.32 20.83
C VAL A 158 -10.14 16.97 21.37
N ALA A 159 -10.29 16.84 22.68
CA ALA A 159 -11.60 16.67 23.32
C ALA A 159 -12.48 17.90 23.10
N GLU A 160 -11.93 19.11 23.24
CA GLU A 160 -12.59 20.37 22.87
C GLU A 160 -12.98 20.39 21.38
N THR A 161 -12.06 19.98 20.50
CA THR A 161 -12.29 19.93 19.04
C THR A 161 -13.44 19.00 18.66
N LEU A 162 -13.59 17.87 19.36
CA LEU A 162 -14.67 16.90 19.16
C LEU A 162 -15.92 17.20 19.99
N GLY A 163 -15.85 18.14 20.93
CA GLY A 163 -16.92 18.41 21.88
C GLY A 163 -17.25 17.21 22.79
N CYS A 164 -16.27 16.36 23.10
CA CYS A 164 -16.44 15.15 23.92
C CYS A 164 -15.53 15.18 25.16
N GLU A 165 -15.64 14.19 26.03
CA GLU A 165 -14.78 14.08 27.21
C GLU A 165 -13.43 13.43 26.89
N VAL A 166 -12.34 13.87 27.53
CA VAL A 166 -11.01 13.23 27.44
C VAL A 166 -11.07 11.73 27.73
N ALA A 167 -11.93 11.33 28.69
CA ALA A 167 -12.15 9.92 29.03
C ALA A 167 -12.65 9.10 27.84
N ALA A 168 -13.47 9.68 26.95
CA ALA A 168 -13.97 8.98 25.77
C ALA A 168 -12.84 8.70 24.76
N ILE A 169 -11.95 9.67 24.54
CA ILE A 169 -10.80 9.50 23.64
C ILE A 169 -9.80 8.47 24.21
N LYS A 170 -9.52 8.55 25.52
CA LYS A 170 -8.66 7.57 26.20
C LYS A 170 -9.27 6.17 26.19
N ALA A 171 -10.60 6.04 26.30
CA ALA A 171 -11.30 4.76 26.19
C ALA A 171 -11.10 4.10 24.83
N VAL A 172 -11.22 4.87 23.73
CA VAL A 172 -10.95 4.35 22.38
C VAL A 172 -9.50 3.88 22.27
N ALA A 173 -8.53 4.69 22.72
CA ALA A 173 -7.12 4.29 22.70
C ALA A 173 -6.85 2.99 23.49
N GLU A 174 -7.47 2.83 24.68
CA GLU A 174 -7.34 1.63 25.50
C GLU A 174 -7.93 0.39 24.80
N VAL A 175 -9.12 0.50 24.22
CA VAL A 175 -9.79 -0.63 23.55
C VAL A 175 -9.04 -1.05 22.28
N GLU A 176 -8.55 -0.09 21.49
CA GLU A 176 -7.91 -0.36 20.21
C GLU A 176 -6.48 -0.89 20.34
N SER A 177 -5.70 -0.36 21.29
CA SER A 177 -4.27 -0.66 21.35
C SER A 177 -3.69 -0.86 22.74
N ARG A 178 -4.56 -0.90 23.78
CA ARG A 178 -4.19 -0.78 25.20
C ARG A 178 -3.54 0.57 25.52
N GLY A 179 -3.84 1.60 24.72
CA GLY A 179 -3.28 2.93 24.89
C GLY A 179 -1.80 3.03 24.51
N GLU A 180 -1.29 2.11 23.69
CA GLU A 180 0.10 2.15 23.23
C GLU A 180 0.14 2.36 21.71
N ALA A 181 0.91 3.34 21.25
CA ALA A 181 1.05 3.63 19.82
C ALA A 181 2.04 2.70 19.11
N TYR A 182 3.06 2.22 19.82
CA TYR A 182 4.22 1.54 19.26
C TYR A 182 4.45 0.18 19.92
N PHE A 183 5.10 -0.73 19.19
CA PHE A 183 5.75 -1.90 19.77
C PHE A 183 7.07 -1.52 20.45
N SER A 184 7.66 -2.44 21.22
CA SER A 184 8.93 -2.23 21.93
C SER A 184 10.10 -1.87 21.01
N ASN A 185 10.08 -2.31 19.74
CA ASN A 185 11.09 -1.93 18.75
C ASN A 185 10.83 -0.55 18.10
N GLY A 186 9.83 0.20 18.59
CA GLY A 186 9.49 1.53 18.13
C GLY A 186 8.59 1.60 16.89
N LYS A 187 8.29 0.48 16.21
CA LYS A 187 7.36 0.50 15.08
C LYS A 187 5.93 0.73 15.55
N PRO A 188 5.08 1.49 14.83
CA PRO A 188 3.67 1.63 15.18
C PRO A 188 2.98 0.27 15.30
N LYS A 189 2.03 0.14 16.21
CA LYS A 189 1.20 -1.06 16.30
C LYS A 189 0.39 -1.23 15.03
N ILE A 190 0.29 -2.45 14.53
CA ILE A 190 -0.51 -2.77 13.35
C ILE A 190 -1.28 -4.07 13.53
N LEU A 191 -2.34 -4.22 12.75
CA LEU A 191 -2.94 -5.51 12.42
C LEU A 191 -3.15 -5.57 10.91
N PHE A 192 -2.65 -6.62 10.24
CA PHE A 192 -2.77 -6.76 8.79
C PHE A 192 -3.98 -7.63 8.40
N GLU A 193 -4.81 -7.10 7.52
CA GLU A 193 -6.07 -7.68 7.08
C GLU A 193 -5.95 -8.32 5.68
N ALA A 194 -5.62 -9.61 5.63
CA ALA A 194 -5.45 -10.36 4.37
C ALA A 194 -6.69 -10.31 3.45
N HIS A 195 -7.89 -10.19 4.03
CA HIS A 195 -9.12 -10.10 3.28
C HIS A 195 -9.36 -8.72 2.66
N ILE A 196 -8.84 -7.67 3.28
CA ILE A 196 -8.81 -6.33 2.70
C ILE A 196 -7.78 -6.29 1.57
N PHE A 197 -6.60 -6.92 1.77
CA PHE A 197 -5.58 -7.00 0.72
C PHE A 197 -6.08 -7.76 -0.50
N SER A 198 -6.73 -8.91 -0.30
CA SER A 198 -7.42 -9.65 -1.35
C SER A 198 -8.42 -8.76 -2.10
N ARG A 199 -9.28 -8.02 -1.38
CA ARG A 199 -10.26 -7.12 -1.98
C ARG A 199 -9.61 -6.02 -2.81
N LEU A 200 -8.63 -5.31 -2.25
CA LEU A 200 -7.97 -4.16 -2.90
C LEU A 200 -7.12 -4.57 -4.10
N THR A 201 -6.59 -5.80 -4.11
CA THR A 201 -5.84 -6.36 -5.24
C THR A 201 -6.73 -7.12 -6.23
N SER A 202 -8.06 -7.01 -6.11
CA SER A 202 -9.01 -7.74 -6.96
C SER A 202 -8.75 -9.25 -6.99
N ARG A 203 -8.33 -9.81 -5.84
CA ARG A 203 -8.03 -11.23 -5.61
C ARG A 203 -6.84 -11.76 -6.42
N ALA A 204 -5.96 -10.89 -6.89
CA ALA A 204 -4.82 -11.27 -7.71
C ALA A 204 -3.88 -12.28 -7.01
N TYR A 205 -3.80 -12.24 -5.68
CA TYR A 205 -2.82 -13.02 -4.92
C TYR A 205 -3.39 -14.17 -4.09
N ASP A 206 -4.72 -14.38 -4.08
CA ASP A 206 -5.37 -15.38 -3.21
C ASP A 206 -4.80 -16.79 -3.37
N SER A 207 -4.54 -17.23 -4.61
CA SER A 207 -4.00 -18.56 -4.88
C SER A 207 -2.51 -18.66 -4.59
N SER A 208 -1.74 -17.62 -4.91
CA SER A 208 -0.27 -17.62 -4.80
C SER A 208 0.24 -17.31 -3.39
N HIS A 209 -0.54 -16.56 -2.60
CA HIS A 209 -0.14 -16.01 -1.30
C HIS A 209 -1.29 -16.09 -0.27
N PRO A 210 -1.86 -17.28 -0.02
CA PRO A 210 -3.06 -17.43 0.83
C PRO A 210 -2.86 -16.98 2.29
N SER A 211 -1.62 -16.85 2.76
CA SER A 211 -1.29 -16.36 4.11
C SER A 211 -1.47 -14.85 4.28
N ILE A 212 -1.46 -14.09 3.17
CA ILE A 212 -1.56 -12.62 3.16
C ILE A 212 -2.67 -12.11 2.22
N SER A 213 -3.30 -12.98 1.42
CA SER A 213 -4.44 -12.67 0.57
C SER A 213 -5.47 -13.77 0.70
N SER A 214 -6.63 -13.47 1.30
CA SER A 214 -7.71 -14.45 1.49
C SER A 214 -9.06 -13.81 1.20
N ARG A 215 -9.88 -14.41 0.34
CA ARG A 215 -11.20 -13.86 -0.03
C ARG A 215 -12.12 -13.60 1.18
N HIS A 216 -12.00 -14.42 2.22
CA HIS A 216 -12.82 -14.33 3.42
C HIS A 216 -11.97 -13.95 4.63
N TRP A 217 -12.61 -13.29 5.59
CA TRP A 217 -12.01 -13.06 6.90
C TRP A 217 -11.65 -14.41 7.53
N ASN A 218 -10.41 -14.53 7.99
CA ASN A 218 -9.90 -15.76 8.56
C ASN A 218 -9.00 -15.47 9.76
N ARG A 219 -9.50 -15.80 10.96
CA ARG A 219 -8.78 -15.59 12.21
C ARG A 219 -7.45 -16.33 12.29
N SER A 220 -7.31 -17.48 11.64
CA SER A 220 -6.09 -18.30 11.75
C SER A 220 -4.87 -17.66 11.06
N LEU A 221 -5.09 -16.62 10.25
CA LEU A 221 -4.01 -15.92 9.55
C LEU A 221 -3.30 -14.87 10.41
N TYR A 222 -3.93 -14.42 11.50
CA TYR A 222 -3.30 -13.43 12.38
C TYR A 222 -2.20 -14.09 13.20
N VAL A 223 -1.03 -13.47 13.18
CA VAL A 223 0.13 -13.85 14.00
C VAL A 223 0.26 -12.94 15.21
N GLY A 224 -0.29 -11.73 15.12
CA GLY A 224 -0.32 -10.76 16.21
C GLY A 224 1.02 -10.09 16.50
N GLY A 225 0.93 -8.98 17.24
CA GLY A 225 2.11 -8.23 17.69
C GLY A 225 3.00 -7.77 16.53
N ILE A 226 4.32 -7.76 16.78
CA ILE A 226 5.28 -7.28 15.80
C ILE A 226 5.37 -8.18 14.55
N SER A 227 4.98 -9.45 14.66
CA SER A 227 5.01 -10.42 13.57
C SER A 227 4.04 -10.06 12.44
N GLU A 228 3.04 -9.20 12.68
CA GLU A 228 2.18 -8.67 11.62
C GLU A 228 2.98 -7.89 10.56
N TYR A 229 4.12 -7.30 10.91
CA TYR A 229 5.00 -6.65 9.93
C TYR A 229 5.59 -7.64 8.92
N VAL A 230 5.76 -8.91 9.27
CA VAL A 230 6.21 -9.94 8.32
C VAL A 230 5.16 -10.16 7.24
N ARG A 231 3.88 -10.18 7.61
CA ARG A 231 2.76 -10.30 6.68
C ARG A 231 2.63 -9.05 5.81
N LEU A 232 2.69 -7.87 6.44
CA LEU A 232 2.64 -6.59 5.73
C LEU A 232 3.79 -6.44 4.72
N ASN A 233 5.04 -6.75 5.10
CA ASN A 233 6.18 -6.60 4.20
C ASN A 233 6.07 -7.53 2.98
N LYS A 234 5.62 -8.78 3.17
CA LYS A 234 5.32 -9.68 2.04
C LYS A 234 4.25 -9.12 1.12
N ALA A 235 3.22 -8.48 1.68
CA ALA A 235 2.18 -7.82 0.87
C ALA A 235 2.72 -6.56 0.16
N ILE A 236 3.64 -5.81 0.78
CA ILE A 236 4.29 -4.63 0.21
C ILE A 236 5.11 -5.00 -1.03
N GLU A 237 5.82 -6.13 -0.99
CA GLU A 237 6.59 -6.68 -2.12
C GLU A 237 5.69 -6.96 -3.35
N LEU A 238 4.42 -7.30 -3.12
CA LEU A 238 3.46 -7.59 -4.19
C LEU A 238 2.71 -6.34 -4.66
N ASN A 239 2.21 -5.53 -3.72
CA ASN A 239 1.47 -4.32 -3.98
C ASN A 239 1.49 -3.40 -2.74
N SER A 240 2.48 -2.51 -2.67
CA SER A 240 2.70 -1.59 -1.56
C SER A 240 1.46 -0.79 -1.16
N ASN A 241 0.83 -0.13 -2.12
CA ASN A 241 -0.31 0.76 -1.88
C ASN A 241 -1.53 0.00 -1.32
N ALA A 242 -1.84 -1.19 -1.85
CA ALA A 242 -2.89 -2.03 -1.30
C ALA A 242 -2.51 -2.59 0.07
N ALA A 243 -1.24 -2.97 0.28
CA ALA A 243 -0.75 -3.54 1.52
C ALA A 243 -0.89 -2.57 2.69
N ILE A 244 -0.43 -1.32 2.54
CA ILE A 244 -0.53 -0.32 3.61
C ILE A 244 -1.97 0.11 3.91
N GLN A 245 -2.85 0.06 2.91
CA GLN A 245 -4.29 0.28 3.11
C GLN A 245 -4.98 -0.87 3.84
N SER A 246 -4.38 -2.07 3.79
CA SER A 246 -4.91 -3.29 4.38
C SER A 246 -4.46 -3.52 5.82
N ALA A 247 -3.79 -2.55 6.45
CA ALA A 247 -3.45 -2.62 7.86
C ALA A 247 -4.18 -1.53 8.65
N SER A 248 -4.51 -1.82 9.91
CA SER A 248 -4.81 -0.80 10.93
C SER A 248 -3.50 -0.28 11.53
N TRP A 249 -3.50 0.97 11.97
CA TRP A 249 -2.26 1.68 12.33
C TRP A 249 -2.34 2.44 13.67
N GLY A 250 -1.28 2.28 14.47
CA GLY A 250 -0.99 3.10 15.65
C GLY A 250 -1.96 2.93 16.82
N ARG A 251 -1.98 3.94 17.70
CA ARG A 251 -2.75 4.00 18.95
C ARG A 251 -4.27 3.82 18.75
N PHE A 252 -4.79 4.31 17.64
CA PHE A 252 -6.23 4.31 17.36
C PHE A 252 -6.63 3.25 16.33
N GLN A 253 -5.69 2.47 15.80
CA GLN A 253 -5.96 1.38 14.85
C GLN A 253 -6.83 1.80 13.64
N ILE A 254 -6.66 3.02 13.12
CA ILE A 254 -7.37 3.45 11.91
C ILE A 254 -6.90 2.62 10.72
N MET A 255 -7.84 2.03 9.99
CA MET A 255 -7.53 1.28 8.78
C MET A 255 -6.93 2.18 7.69
N GLY A 256 -5.85 1.72 7.05
CA GLY A 256 -5.13 2.50 6.05
C GLY A 256 -5.98 2.90 4.84
N PHE A 257 -6.99 2.12 4.46
CA PHE A 257 -7.94 2.51 3.40
C PHE A 257 -8.78 3.76 3.75
N ASN A 258 -8.84 4.14 5.04
CA ASN A 258 -9.50 5.35 5.51
C ASN A 258 -8.60 6.60 5.48
N PHE A 259 -7.42 6.55 4.82
CA PHE A 259 -6.45 7.67 4.80
C PHE A 259 -7.09 9.02 4.47
N LYS A 260 -8.05 9.09 3.54
CA LYS A 260 -8.76 10.34 3.18
C LYS A 260 -9.62 10.88 4.32
N LEU A 261 -10.35 9.98 5.00
CA LEU A 261 -11.14 10.32 6.18
C LEU A 261 -10.22 10.73 7.34
N ALA A 262 -9.03 10.15 7.43
CA ALA A 262 -7.98 10.55 8.37
C ALA A 262 -7.24 11.85 7.97
N GLY A 263 -7.62 12.53 6.88
CA GLY A 263 -7.06 13.83 6.49
C GLY A 263 -5.87 13.79 5.52
N HIS A 264 -5.56 12.63 4.97
CA HIS A 264 -4.38 12.43 4.11
C HIS A 264 -4.72 12.32 2.63
N VAL A 265 -3.80 12.76 1.77
CA VAL A 265 -3.97 12.74 0.30
C VAL A 265 -3.70 11.35 -0.27
N THR A 266 -2.76 10.61 0.32
CA THR A 266 -2.43 9.22 -0.06
C THR A 266 -2.25 8.32 1.17
N ALA A 267 -2.35 7.01 0.98
CA ALA A 267 -2.12 6.04 2.04
C ALA A 267 -0.68 6.10 2.58
N GLU A 268 0.30 6.38 1.73
CA GLU A 268 1.70 6.57 2.12
C GLU A 268 1.85 7.78 3.04
N SER A 269 1.18 8.90 2.72
CA SER A 269 1.21 10.10 3.55
C SER A 269 0.54 9.88 4.92
N PHE A 270 -0.48 9.02 5.01
CA PHE A 270 -1.07 8.60 6.27
C PHE A 270 -0.11 7.74 7.08
N VAL A 271 0.47 6.69 6.48
CA VAL A 271 1.45 5.83 7.18
C VAL A 271 2.66 6.66 7.64
N LYS A 272 3.15 7.60 6.83
CA LYS A 272 4.22 8.52 7.22
C LYS A 272 3.87 9.27 8.51
N ALA A 273 2.66 9.84 8.59
CA ALA A 273 2.21 10.56 9.78
C ALA A 273 2.11 9.64 11.01
N VAL A 274 1.63 8.40 10.85
CA VAL A 274 1.59 7.42 11.94
C VAL A 274 2.99 7.12 12.49
N PHE A 275 3.99 7.00 11.62
CA PHE A 275 5.38 6.79 12.03
C PHE A 275 6.03 8.03 12.65
N GLU A 276 5.52 9.23 12.35
CA GLU A 276 6.13 10.50 12.75
C GLU A 276 6.00 10.79 14.25
N SER A 277 4.81 10.62 14.84
CA SER A 277 4.59 10.78 16.29
C SER A 277 3.20 10.33 16.74
N GLU A 278 3.01 10.13 18.05
CA GLU A 278 1.67 9.89 18.61
C GLU A 278 0.72 11.07 18.39
N LYS A 279 1.23 12.31 18.37
CA LYS A 279 0.44 13.51 18.07
C LYS A 279 -0.16 13.45 16.66
N LYS A 280 0.62 13.00 15.67
CA LYS A 280 0.11 12.78 14.32
C LYS A 280 -0.92 11.65 14.24
N GLN A 281 -0.77 10.59 15.04
CA GLN A 281 -1.80 9.55 15.16
C GLN A 281 -3.09 10.12 15.78
N LEU A 282 -2.98 11.00 16.78
CA LEU A 282 -4.12 11.67 17.41
C LEU A 282 -4.83 12.63 16.44
N GLU A 283 -4.08 13.45 15.70
CA GLU A 283 -4.62 14.34 14.66
C GLU A 283 -5.41 13.57 13.59
N ALA A 284 -4.85 12.44 13.13
CA ALA A 284 -5.51 11.54 12.17
C ALA A 284 -6.81 10.95 12.74
N PHE A 285 -6.81 10.55 14.01
CA PHE A 285 -8.00 10.06 14.72
C PHE A 285 -9.10 11.11 14.80
N VAL A 286 -8.78 12.32 15.25
CA VAL A 286 -9.74 13.42 15.36
C VAL A 286 -10.38 13.72 14.01
N THR A 287 -9.55 13.84 12.97
CA THR A 287 -10.02 14.10 11.61
C THR A 287 -10.92 12.97 11.12
N PHE A 288 -10.54 11.72 11.40
CA PHE A 288 -11.34 10.54 11.07
C PHE A 288 -12.71 10.57 11.76
N ILE A 289 -12.78 10.85 13.06
CA ILE A 289 -14.05 10.94 13.80
C ILE A 289 -14.96 12.04 13.22
N GLN A 290 -14.41 13.21 12.91
CA GLN A 290 -15.17 14.31 12.31
C GLN A 290 -15.72 13.95 10.92
N LYS A 291 -14.89 13.32 10.06
CA LYS A 291 -15.28 13.03 8.67
C LYS A 291 -16.10 11.76 8.49
N SER A 292 -16.06 10.83 9.45
CA SER A 292 -16.82 9.57 9.40
C SER A 292 -18.24 9.68 9.95
N GLY A 293 -18.59 10.82 10.56
CA GLY A 293 -19.89 11.01 11.24
C GLY A 293 -19.96 10.38 12.63
N LEU A 294 -18.82 9.99 13.22
CA LEU A 294 -18.76 9.37 14.55
C LEU A 294 -18.71 10.39 15.70
N GLY A 295 -18.59 11.68 15.39
CA GLY A 295 -18.45 12.76 16.37
C GLY A 295 -19.60 12.83 17.38
N GLU A 296 -20.85 12.73 16.92
CA GLU A 296 -22.01 12.75 17.83
C GLU A 296 -22.02 11.51 18.73
N HIS A 297 -21.70 10.33 18.20
CA HIS A 297 -21.71 9.10 18.99
C HIS A 297 -20.66 9.08 20.11
N ILE A 298 -19.45 9.59 19.86
CA ILE A 298 -18.42 9.68 20.91
C ILE A 298 -18.75 10.77 21.94
N LYS A 299 -19.36 11.86 21.51
CA LYS A 299 -19.83 12.95 22.38
C LYS A 299 -20.94 12.49 23.32
N ASP A 300 -21.95 11.82 22.78
CA ASP A 300 -23.12 11.34 23.52
C ASP A 300 -22.86 10.01 24.23
N LYS A 301 -21.65 9.45 24.09
CA LYS A 301 -21.25 8.16 24.67
C LYS A 301 -22.16 7.02 24.22
N ASN A 302 -22.68 7.11 22.99
CA ASN A 302 -23.44 6.05 22.35
C ASN A 302 -22.47 4.97 21.85
N TRP A 303 -21.97 4.15 22.78
CA TRP A 303 -20.90 3.18 22.52
C TRP A 303 -21.29 2.13 21.50
N ALA A 304 -22.57 1.74 21.44
CA ALA A 304 -23.08 0.82 20.44
C ALA A 304 -23.00 1.41 19.02
N ALA A 305 -23.51 2.63 18.82
CA ALA A 305 -23.45 3.29 17.52
C ALA A 305 -22.01 3.64 17.12
N PHE A 306 -21.20 4.10 18.08
CA PHE A 306 -19.78 4.37 17.86
C PHE A 306 -19.03 3.11 17.44
N ALA A 307 -19.14 2.02 18.20
CA ALA A 307 -18.47 0.75 17.91
C ALA A 307 -18.91 0.15 16.57
N ARG A 308 -20.19 0.24 16.22
CA ARG A 308 -20.70 -0.21 14.92
C ARG A 308 -20.04 0.53 13.77
N GLY A 309 -19.86 1.85 13.88
CA GLY A 309 -19.25 2.65 12.83
C GLY A 309 -17.72 2.59 12.82
N TYR A 310 -17.08 2.42 13.98
CA TYR A 310 -15.62 2.36 14.10
C TYR A 310 -15.07 0.94 13.82
N ASN A 311 -15.66 -0.09 14.43
CA ASN A 311 -15.20 -1.48 14.37
C ASN A 311 -15.99 -2.35 13.36
N GLY A 312 -17.11 -1.84 12.85
CA GLY A 312 -17.94 -2.50 11.84
C GLY A 312 -19.18 -3.23 12.41
N SER A 313 -19.99 -3.81 11.52
CA SER A 313 -21.28 -4.44 11.89
C SER A 313 -21.17 -5.56 12.92
N GLU A 314 -20.02 -6.24 12.96
CA GLU A 314 -19.76 -7.38 13.84
C GLU A 314 -19.23 -6.96 15.23
N TYR A 315 -19.29 -5.68 15.58
CA TYR A 315 -18.69 -5.14 16.81
C TYR A 315 -19.16 -5.88 18.09
N GLN A 316 -20.42 -6.31 18.13
CA GLN A 316 -21.02 -7.01 19.28
C GLN A 316 -20.37 -8.36 19.54
N LYS A 317 -19.91 -9.08 18.50
CA LYS A 317 -19.23 -10.38 18.67
C LYS A 317 -17.95 -10.25 19.49
N ASN A 318 -17.31 -9.08 19.42
CA ASN A 318 -16.11 -8.76 20.18
C ASN A 318 -16.39 -7.81 21.36
N GLN A 319 -17.67 -7.52 21.65
CA GLN A 319 -18.14 -6.67 22.75
C GLN A 319 -17.46 -5.30 22.79
N TYR A 320 -17.24 -4.68 21.63
CA TYR A 320 -16.53 -3.40 21.55
C TYR A 320 -17.25 -2.28 22.31
N ASP A 321 -18.57 -2.24 22.23
CA ASP A 321 -19.43 -1.32 22.98
C ASP A 321 -19.23 -1.44 24.49
N ILE A 322 -19.31 -2.66 25.03
CA ILE A 322 -19.13 -2.92 26.47
C ILE A 322 -17.71 -2.56 26.91
N LYS A 323 -16.70 -2.87 26.09
CA LYS A 323 -15.30 -2.54 26.36
C LYS A 323 -15.06 -1.02 26.38
N LEU A 324 -15.65 -0.29 25.44
CA LEU A 324 -15.56 1.17 25.37
C LEU A 324 -16.21 1.81 26.58
N GLU A 325 -17.41 1.36 26.96
CA GLU A 325 -18.10 1.86 28.15
C GLU A 325 -17.28 1.62 29.42
N LYS A 326 -16.77 0.39 29.61
CA LYS A 326 -15.93 0.05 30.76
C LYS A 326 -14.65 0.89 30.82
N ALA A 327 -13.98 1.07 29.68
CA ALA A 327 -12.77 1.88 29.60
C ALA A 327 -13.08 3.37 29.87
N TYR A 328 -14.20 3.89 29.34
CA TYR A 328 -14.64 5.25 29.63
C TYR A 328 -14.87 5.46 31.13
N ASN A 329 -15.63 4.58 31.79
CA ASN A 329 -15.93 4.68 33.22
C ASN A 329 -14.66 4.67 34.08
N LYS A 330 -13.65 3.88 33.69
CA LYS A 330 -12.32 3.87 34.32
C LYS A 330 -11.61 5.22 34.22
N TYR A 331 -11.63 5.87 33.05
CA TYR A 331 -10.97 7.17 32.88
C TYR A 331 -11.78 8.34 33.43
N ALA A 332 -13.10 8.25 33.43
CA ALA A 332 -13.99 9.26 34.00
C ALA A 332 -13.84 9.34 35.53
N SER A 333 -13.64 8.20 36.21
CA SER A 333 -13.46 8.17 37.67
C SER A 333 -12.11 8.75 38.13
N ILE A 334 -11.04 8.60 37.34
CA ILE A 334 -9.72 9.18 37.64
C ILE A 334 -9.78 10.71 37.70
N LYS A 335 -10.60 11.34 36.84
CA LYS A 335 -10.79 12.80 36.84
C LYS A 335 -11.51 13.31 38.10
N ASN A 336 -12.36 12.49 38.70
CA ASN A 336 -13.11 12.87 39.91
C ASN A 336 -12.30 12.68 41.21
N ALA A 337 -11.11 12.07 41.13
CA ALA A 337 -10.25 11.77 42.27
C ALA A 337 -9.00 12.68 42.35
N ALA A 338 -8.78 13.54 41.35
CA ALA A 338 -7.67 14.49 41.26
C ALA A 338 -8.18 15.93 41.40
#